data_AF-A0A2W6X8N3-F1
#
_entry.id   AF-A0A2W6X8N3-F1
#
_cell.length_a   1.000
_cell.length_b   1.000
_cell.length_c   1.000
_cell.angle_alpha   90.00
_cell.angle_beta   90.00
_cell.angle_gamma   90.00
#
_symmetry.space_group_name_H-M   'P 1'
#
loop_
_entity.id
_entity.type
_entity.pdbx_description
1 polymer ?
#
loop_
_entity_poly.entity_id
_entity_poly.type
_entity_poly.pdbx_seq_one_letter_code
_entity_poly.pdbx_strand_id
1 'polypeptide(L)'
;MTQGQKPRKASRKGRPKNAATQRLSMQQERFVHEYLAETPHNATAAYARAGYQATGQAARTAAARLLKQPAIKAAIAELRARDAAKFEVTRERVLEEYAKLAFFDPRKFYNEDGTLKLPTELGDAEAAALTGYDVEEEFIGDEPDVEMEDQAHGGKLKRQHAKTLAVGRTVKIKYQRKKDALDSIVNLMGWKKEPAQLGTPDNPITMVVKEMQGVRSALSPVASDEGDGE
;
A
#
# COMPACT_ATOMS: atom_id res chain seq x y z
N MET A 1 57.37 -48.13 28.13
CA MET A 1 56.48 -47.00 27.77
C MET A 1 55.64 -47.42 26.58
N THR A 2 54.40 -47.87 26.80
CA THR A 2 53.48 -48.28 25.72
C THR A 2 52.13 -47.60 25.98
N GLN A 3 51.88 -46.48 25.32
CA GLN A 3 50.60 -45.76 25.42
C GLN A 3 49.55 -46.45 24.55
N GLY A 4 48.50 -46.96 25.19
CA GLY A 4 47.32 -47.49 24.52
C GLY A 4 46.49 -46.36 23.90
N GLN A 5 46.30 -46.40 22.58
CA GLN A 5 45.38 -45.51 21.88
C GLN A 5 43.94 -45.91 22.19
N LYS A 6 43.13 -44.95 22.67
CA LYS A 6 41.69 -45.11 22.89
C LYS A 6 40.94 -45.14 21.54
N PRO A 7 39.90 -45.98 21.38
CA PRO A 7 39.17 -46.09 20.12
C PRO A 7 38.33 -44.82 19.85
N ARG A 8 38.46 -44.28 18.63
CA ARG A 8 37.70 -43.10 18.17
C ARG A 8 36.23 -43.51 17.93
N LYS A 9 35.29 -42.77 18.52
CA LYS A 9 33.84 -43.01 18.40
C LYS A 9 33.40 -42.87 16.93
N ALA A 10 32.62 -43.85 16.46
CA ALA A 10 32.06 -43.87 15.11
C ALA A 10 31.15 -42.66 14.86
N SER A 11 31.40 -41.96 13.76
CA SER A 11 30.54 -40.91 13.23
C SER A 11 29.15 -41.49 12.95
N ARG A 12 28.11 -40.96 13.60
CA ARG A 12 26.71 -41.29 13.29
C ARG A 12 26.40 -40.74 11.90
N LYS A 13 26.49 -41.60 10.89
CA LYS A 13 26.07 -41.34 9.51
C LYS A 13 24.62 -40.87 9.52
N GLY A 14 24.39 -39.61 9.16
CA GLY A 14 23.08 -38.98 9.15
C GLY A 14 22.10 -39.74 8.26
N ARG A 15 20.91 -40.02 8.79
CA ARG A 15 19.81 -40.66 8.06
C ARG A 15 19.40 -39.74 6.89
N PRO A 16 19.28 -40.25 5.65
CA PRO A 16 18.89 -39.42 4.51
C PRO A 16 17.48 -38.88 4.77
N LYS A 17 17.32 -37.56 4.72
CA LYS A 17 16.00 -36.93 4.79
C LYS A 17 15.34 -37.11 3.43
N ASN A 18 14.25 -37.88 3.40
CA ASN A 18 13.44 -38.10 2.20
C ASN A 18 13.00 -36.74 1.62
N ALA A 19 13.54 -36.41 0.45
CA ALA A 19 13.25 -35.19 -0.31
C ALA A 19 11.99 -35.35 -1.20
N ALA A 20 10.98 -36.07 -0.70
CA ALA A 20 9.72 -36.27 -1.39
C ALA A 20 8.61 -35.57 -0.59
N THR A 21 8.11 -34.46 -1.14
CA THR A 21 6.89 -33.76 -0.75
C THR A 21 6.67 -33.68 0.76
N GLN A 22 7.47 -32.85 1.44
CA GLN A 22 7.30 -32.62 2.86
C GLN A 22 5.97 -31.87 3.08
N ARG A 23 4.90 -32.62 3.38
CA ARG A 23 3.60 -32.09 3.80
C ARG A 23 3.85 -31.09 4.93
N LEU A 24 3.22 -29.92 4.84
CA LEU A 24 3.37 -28.87 5.84
C LEU A 24 2.86 -29.39 7.19
N SER A 25 3.54 -29.00 8.25
CA SER A 25 3.00 -29.18 9.60
C SER A 25 1.80 -28.24 9.80
N MET A 26 0.84 -28.64 10.65
CA MET A 26 -0.28 -27.80 11.08
C MET A 26 0.16 -26.38 11.53
N GLN A 27 1.32 -26.28 12.20
CA GLN A 27 1.87 -24.99 12.63
C GLN A 27 2.39 -24.16 11.44
N GLN A 28 2.98 -24.80 10.43
CA GLN A 28 3.44 -24.13 9.22
C GLN A 28 2.26 -23.68 8.35
N GLU A 29 1.20 -24.48 8.27
CA GLU A 29 -0.04 -24.09 7.57
C GLU A 29 -0.68 -22.87 8.25
N ARG A 30 -0.83 -22.90 9.58
CA ARG A 30 -1.28 -21.72 10.35
C ARG A 30 -0.41 -20.50 10.10
N PHE A 31 0.91 -20.68 10.09
CA PHE A 31 1.85 -19.59 9.78
C PHE A 31 1.60 -18.99 8.40
N VAL A 32 1.35 -19.82 7.38
CA VAL A 32 1.06 -19.34 6.02
C VAL A 32 -0.25 -18.54 5.98
N HIS A 33 -1.31 -19.04 6.63
CA HIS A 33 -2.59 -18.33 6.71
C HIS A 33 -2.49 -17.00 7.45
N GLU A 34 -1.86 -16.98 8.63
CA GLU A 34 -1.66 -15.76 9.42
C GLU A 34 -0.78 -14.75 8.70
N TYR A 35 0.23 -15.22 7.96
CA TYR A 35 1.11 -14.36 7.19
C TYR A 35 0.37 -13.66 6.05
N LEU A 36 -0.56 -14.35 5.37
CA LEU A 36 -1.36 -13.78 4.28
C LEU A 36 -2.54 -12.93 4.77
N ALA A 37 -3.03 -13.15 5.98
CA ALA A 37 -4.12 -12.37 6.56
C ALA A 37 -3.69 -10.93 6.94
N GLU A 38 -2.41 -10.71 7.28
CA GLU A 38 -1.91 -9.42 7.74
C GLU A 38 -1.34 -8.58 6.59
N THR A 39 -1.88 -7.38 6.39
CA THR A 39 -1.38 -6.40 5.41
C THR A 39 -1.00 -5.11 6.13
N PRO A 40 0.27 -4.66 6.12
CA PRO A 40 1.45 -5.24 5.47
C PRO A 40 1.93 -6.54 6.14
N HIS A 41 2.46 -7.47 5.34
CA HIS A 41 2.89 -8.79 5.78
C HIS A 41 3.96 -8.75 6.88
N ASN A 42 3.64 -9.22 8.08
CA ASN A 42 4.58 -9.30 9.20
C ASN A 42 4.87 -10.75 9.59
N ALA A 43 6.02 -11.26 9.18
CA ALA A 43 6.43 -12.64 9.46
C ALA A 43 6.57 -12.94 10.96
N THR A 44 6.97 -11.95 11.77
CA THR A 44 7.21 -12.16 13.21
C THR A 44 5.88 -12.28 13.96
N ALA A 45 4.91 -11.44 13.61
CA ALA A 45 3.57 -11.49 14.20
C ALA A 45 2.85 -12.77 13.78
N ALA A 46 2.90 -13.14 12.49
CA ALA A 46 2.35 -14.40 12.00
C ALA A 46 2.96 -15.63 12.70
N TYR A 47 4.28 -15.61 12.97
CA TYR A 47 4.96 -16.67 13.71
C TYR A 47 4.44 -16.82 15.15
N ALA A 48 4.22 -15.70 15.85
CA ALA A 48 3.64 -15.74 17.19
C ALA A 48 2.20 -16.28 17.17
N ARG A 49 1.36 -15.80 16.24
CA ARG A 49 -0.04 -16.25 16.10
C ARG A 49 -0.16 -17.72 15.67
N ALA A 50 0.79 -18.22 14.88
CA ALA A 50 0.88 -19.63 14.52
C ALA A 50 1.19 -20.57 15.71
N GLY A 51 1.49 -20.03 16.89
CA GLY A 51 1.68 -20.78 18.14
C GLY A 51 3.14 -21.16 18.42
N TYR A 52 4.10 -20.54 17.73
CA TYR A 52 5.51 -20.78 18.02
C TYR A 52 5.98 -20.06 19.28
N GLN A 53 6.84 -20.73 20.04
CA GLN A 53 7.25 -20.30 21.38
C GLN A 53 8.40 -19.27 21.42
N ALA A 54 9.15 -19.13 20.31
CA ALA A 54 10.29 -18.22 20.30
C ALA A 54 9.82 -16.77 20.29
N THR A 55 10.51 -15.90 21.04
CA THR A 55 10.18 -14.48 21.19
C THR A 55 11.35 -13.59 20.75
N GLY A 56 11.08 -12.28 20.58
CA GLY A 56 12.10 -11.28 20.26
C GLY A 56 12.89 -11.57 18.99
N GLN A 57 14.23 -11.52 19.08
CA GLN A 57 15.13 -11.71 17.93
C GLN A 57 15.14 -13.14 17.39
N ALA A 58 14.89 -14.13 18.26
CA ALA A 58 14.80 -15.52 17.85
C ALA A 58 13.57 -15.76 16.96
N ALA A 59 12.42 -15.14 17.32
CA ALA A 59 11.20 -15.18 16.51
C ALA A 59 11.41 -14.60 15.11
N ARG A 60 12.05 -13.42 15.01
CA ARG A 60 12.35 -12.78 13.73
C ARG A 60 13.21 -13.66 12.82
N THR A 61 14.26 -14.23 13.38
CA THR A 61 15.20 -15.09 12.63
C THR A 61 14.53 -16.40 12.20
N ALA A 62 13.73 -17.01 13.08
CA ALA A 62 12.99 -18.23 12.77
C ALA A 62 11.91 -18.00 11.71
N ALA A 63 11.15 -16.91 11.80
CA ALA A 63 10.14 -16.52 10.82
C ALA A 63 10.75 -16.25 9.44
N ALA A 64 11.86 -15.50 9.38
CA ALA A 64 12.59 -15.28 8.13
C ALA A 64 13.12 -16.59 7.52
N ARG A 65 13.54 -17.55 8.36
CA ARG A 65 13.96 -18.87 7.90
C ARG A 65 12.78 -19.69 7.36
N LEU A 66 11.60 -19.61 7.96
CA LEU A 66 10.40 -20.29 7.45
C LEU A 66 10.02 -19.78 6.06
N LEU A 67 10.05 -18.46 5.84
CA LEU A 67 9.78 -17.89 4.51
C LEU A 67 10.78 -18.31 3.43
N LYS A 68 11.99 -18.76 3.81
CA LYS A 68 12.98 -19.30 2.87
C LYS A 68 12.74 -20.76 2.52
N GLN A 69 11.91 -21.50 3.27
CA GLN A 69 11.64 -22.91 3.01
C GLN A 69 10.83 -23.09 1.72
N PRO A 70 11.26 -23.96 0.78
CA PRO A 70 10.55 -24.17 -0.49
C PRO A 70 9.09 -24.57 -0.32
N ALA A 71 8.77 -25.44 0.64
CA ALA A 71 7.40 -25.89 0.90
C ALA A 71 6.48 -24.73 1.34
N ILE A 72 6.98 -23.83 2.19
CA ILE A 72 6.22 -22.67 2.66
C ILE A 72 6.05 -21.65 1.52
N LYS A 73 7.10 -21.41 0.73
CA LYS A 73 6.99 -20.54 -0.47
C LYS A 73 5.95 -21.05 -1.46
N ALA A 74 5.95 -22.37 -1.72
CA ALA A 74 4.97 -22.99 -2.61
C ALA A 74 3.54 -22.83 -2.07
N ALA A 75 3.34 -23.04 -0.77
CA ALA A 75 2.03 -22.88 -0.14
C ALA A 75 1.51 -21.43 -0.18
N ILE A 76 2.39 -20.45 0.06
CA ILE A 76 2.06 -19.03 -0.07
C ILE A 76 1.67 -18.70 -1.51
N ALA A 77 2.44 -19.19 -2.48
CA ALA A 77 2.16 -18.96 -3.90
C ALA A 77 0.84 -19.60 -4.34
N GLU A 78 0.56 -20.82 -3.87
CA GLU A 78 -0.68 -21.54 -4.16
C GLU A 78 -1.90 -20.82 -3.57
N LEU A 79 -1.86 -20.40 -2.31
CA LEU A 79 -2.96 -19.65 -1.69
C LEU A 79 -3.19 -18.32 -2.40
N ARG A 80 -2.13 -17.58 -2.72
CA ARG A 80 -2.25 -16.34 -3.52
C ARG A 80 -2.86 -16.61 -4.89
N ALA A 81 -2.49 -17.69 -5.56
CA ALA A 81 -3.06 -18.07 -6.84
C ALA A 81 -4.55 -18.45 -6.73
N ARG A 82 -4.93 -19.16 -5.65
CA ARG A 82 -6.34 -19.48 -5.36
C ARG A 82 -7.16 -18.23 -5.07
N ASP A 83 -6.64 -17.30 -4.27
CA ASP A 83 -7.31 -16.03 -3.98
C ASP A 83 -7.44 -15.19 -5.25
N ALA A 84 -6.38 -15.10 -6.06
CA ALA A 84 -6.41 -14.42 -7.34
C ALA A 84 -7.43 -15.05 -8.31
N ALA A 85 -7.52 -16.38 -8.37
CA ALA A 85 -8.51 -17.08 -9.19
C ALA A 85 -9.94 -16.86 -8.67
N LYS A 86 -10.15 -16.90 -7.35
CA LYS A 86 -11.46 -16.71 -6.73
C LYS A 86 -12.03 -15.32 -6.98
N PHE A 87 -11.18 -14.30 -6.97
CA PHE A 87 -11.57 -12.91 -7.20
C PHE A 87 -11.34 -12.44 -8.64
N GLU A 88 -10.95 -13.35 -9.54
CA GLU A 88 -10.61 -13.03 -10.93
C GLU A 88 -9.61 -11.86 -11.05
N VAL A 89 -8.72 -11.73 -10.06
CA VAL A 89 -7.68 -10.70 -10.01
C VAL A 89 -6.56 -11.13 -10.95
N THR A 90 -6.73 -10.78 -12.22
CA THR A 90 -5.71 -10.93 -13.26
C THR A 90 -4.87 -9.65 -13.36
N ARG A 91 -3.66 -9.77 -13.90
CA ARG A 91 -2.79 -8.61 -14.10
C ARG A 91 -3.45 -7.60 -15.03
N GLU A 92 -4.13 -8.10 -16.04
CA GLU A 92 -4.86 -7.34 -17.05
C GLU A 92 -6.02 -6.56 -16.41
N ARG A 93 -6.84 -7.21 -15.57
CA ARG A 93 -7.95 -6.57 -14.85
C ARG A 93 -7.44 -5.45 -13.93
N VAL A 94 -6.37 -5.71 -13.17
CA VAL A 94 -5.78 -4.71 -12.28
C VAL A 94 -5.25 -3.50 -13.06
N LEU A 95 -4.58 -3.74 -14.19
CA LEU A 95 -4.12 -2.66 -15.07
C LEU A 95 -5.27 -1.86 -15.67
N GLU A 96 -6.35 -2.53 -16.08
CA GLU A 96 -7.54 -1.88 -16.62
C GLU A 96 -8.18 -0.96 -15.59
N GLU A 97 -8.36 -1.42 -14.34
CA GLU A 97 -8.92 -0.62 -13.26
C GLU A 97 -8.01 0.56 -12.89
N TYR A 98 -6.70 0.35 -12.79
CA TYR A 98 -5.77 1.46 -12.59
C TYR A 98 -5.75 2.45 -13.74
N ALA A 99 -5.93 1.99 -14.99
CA ALA A 99 -6.03 2.87 -16.15
C ALA A 99 -7.30 3.73 -16.09
N LYS A 100 -8.44 3.19 -15.67
CA LYS A 100 -9.66 3.98 -15.42
C LYS A 100 -9.41 5.08 -14.38
N LEU A 101 -8.76 4.74 -13.26
CA LEU A 101 -8.40 5.69 -12.19
C LEU A 101 -7.32 6.71 -12.60
N ALA A 102 -6.39 6.34 -13.47
CA ALA A 102 -5.30 7.20 -13.89
C ALA A 102 -5.70 8.13 -15.04
N PHE A 103 -6.58 7.68 -15.94
CA PHE A 103 -6.92 8.38 -17.16
C PHE A 103 -8.37 8.88 -17.20
N PHE A 104 -9.08 8.91 -16.06
CA PHE A 104 -10.40 9.53 -16.00
C PHE A 104 -10.35 11.02 -16.40
N ASP A 105 -11.42 11.48 -17.04
CA ASP A 105 -11.64 12.87 -17.43
C ASP A 105 -12.70 13.49 -16.50
N PRO A 106 -12.35 14.46 -15.65
CA PRO A 106 -13.30 15.14 -14.76
C PRO A 106 -14.47 15.81 -15.49
N ARG A 107 -14.32 16.17 -16.78
CA ARG A 107 -15.38 16.83 -17.55
C ARG A 107 -16.58 15.91 -17.78
N LYS A 108 -16.37 14.60 -17.78
CA LYS A 108 -17.43 13.61 -18.05
C LYS A 108 -18.46 13.47 -16.93
N PHE A 109 -18.18 14.02 -15.74
CA PHE A 109 -19.13 14.10 -14.63
C PHE A 109 -20.20 15.17 -14.82
N TYR A 110 -20.05 16.05 -15.82
CA TYR A 110 -21.00 17.11 -16.13
C TYR A 110 -21.78 16.78 -17.41
N ASN A 111 -23.02 17.26 -17.47
CA ASN A 111 -23.82 17.34 -18.69
C ASN A 111 -23.36 18.53 -19.53
N GLU A 112 -23.83 18.60 -20.78
CA GLU A 112 -23.52 19.70 -21.70
C GLU A 112 -23.95 21.07 -21.13
N ASP A 113 -25.01 21.09 -20.33
CA ASP A 113 -25.54 22.27 -19.64
C ASP A 113 -24.71 22.70 -18.41
N GLY A 114 -23.63 21.98 -18.10
CA GLY A 114 -22.78 22.26 -16.93
C GLY A 114 -23.35 21.77 -15.60
N THR A 115 -24.51 21.12 -15.59
CA THR A 115 -25.05 20.42 -14.42
C THR A 115 -24.32 19.10 -14.17
N LEU A 116 -24.17 18.69 -12.91
CA LEU A 116 -23.57 17.40 -12.60
C LEU A 116 -24.52 16.23 -12.86
N LYS A 117 -23.96 15.17 -13.46
CA LYS A 117 -24.63 13.89 -13.62
C LYS A 117 -24.96 13.27 -12.27
N LEU A 118 -26.05 12.54 -12.23
CA LEU A 118 -26.40 11.71 -11.09
C LEU A 118 -25.47 10.48 -11.04
N PRO A 119 -25.20 9.90 -9.85
CA PRO A 119 -24.39 8.68 -9.75
C PRO A 119 -24.90 7.52 -10.63
N THR A 120 -26.21 7.46 -10.89
CA THR A 120 -26.85 6.48 -11.76
C THR A 120 -26.54 6.69 -13.25
N GLU A 121 -26.15 7.90 -13.64
CA GLU A 121 -25.86 8.30 -15.03
C GLU A 121 -24.35 8.29 -15.34
N LEU A 122 -23.52 7.97 -14.35
CA LEU A 122 -22.08 7.85 -14.53
C LEU A 122 -21.74 6.55 -15.27
N GLY A 123 -20.83 6.64 -16.24
CA GLY A 123 -20.26 5.46 -16.87
C GLY A 123 -19.29 4.73 -15.94
N ASP A 124 -18.90 3.52 -16.31
CA ASP A 124 -18.06 2.64 -15.48
C ASP A 124 -16.73 3.29 -15.08
N ALA A 125 -16.11 4.08 -15.96
CA ALA A 125 -14.84 4.73 -15.69
C ALA A 125 -14.99 5.91 -14.71
N GLU A 126 -16.06 6.68 -14.85
CA GLU A 126 -16.38 7.80 -13.96
C GLU A 126 -16.79 7.29 -12.57
N ALA A 127 -17.60 6.23 -12.53
CA ALA A 127 -17.99 5.55 -11.30
C ALA A 127 -16.78 4.98 -10.56
N ALA A 128 -15.82 4.37 -11.27
CA ALA A 128 -14.60 3.84 -10.67
C ALA A 128 -13.72 4.94 -10.03
N ALA A 129 -13.68 6.14 -10.63
CA ALA A 129 -12.87 7.26 -10.14
C ALA A 129 -13.52 8.05 -8.99
N LEU A 130 -14.81 7.86 -8.75
CA LEU A 130 -15.57 8.58 -7.72
C LEU A 130 -15.25 8.06 -6.32
N THR A 131 -14.73 8.92 -5.44
CA THR A 131 -14.47 8.59 -4.03
C THR A 131 -15.62 9.01 -3.12
N GLY A 132 -16.28 10.13 -3.44
CA GLY A 132 -17.38 10.66 -2.65
C GLY A 132 -18.18 11.70 -3.41
N TYR A 133 -19.47 11.73 -3.13
CA TYR A 133 -20.47 12.59 -3.77
C TYR A 133 -21.34 13.21 -2.68
N ASP A 134 -21.11 14.48 -2.36
CA ASP A 134 -21.90 15.23 -1.38
C ASP A 134 -22.83 16.20 -2.14
N VAL A 135 -24.14 16.06 -1.98
CA VAL A 135 -25.15 16.97 -2.55
C VAL A 135 -25.80 17.73 -1.40
N GLU A 136 -25.54 19.03 -1.35
CA GLU A 136 -26.24 19.96 -0.47
C GLU A 136 -27.27 20.73 -1.32
N GLU A 137 -28.55 20.48 -1.05
CA GLU A 137 -29.67 21.23 -1.64
C GLU A 137 -30.10 22.30 -0.64
N GLU A 138 -29.78 23.56 -0.91
CA GLU A 138 -30.28 24.69 -0.13
C GLU A 138 -31.64 25.13 -0.69
N PHE A 139 -32.67 24.97 0.14
CA PHE A 139 -33.99 25.52 -0.14
C PHE A 139 -34.14 26.85 0.60
N ILE A 140 -34.05 27.96 -0.13
CA ILE A 140 -34.53 29.24 0.39
C ILE A 140 -36.05 29.20 0.27
N GLY A 141 -36.72 29.00 1.41
CA GLY A 141 -38.16 29.18 1.50
C GLY A 141 -38.48 30.66 1.36
N ASP A 142 -38.99 31.08 0.21
CA ASP A 142 -39.63 32.38 0.08
C ASP A 142 -40.87 32.39 0.99
N GLU A 143 -41.11 33.49 1.70
CA GLU A 143 -42.36 33.64 2.44
C GLU A 143 -43.53 33.58 1.43
N PRO A 144 -44.59 32.81 1.71
CA PRO A 144 -45.67 32.69 0.74
C PRO A 144 -46.36 34.05 0.56
N ASP A 145 -46.33 34.60 -0.65
CA ASP A 145 -47.20 35.71 -1.04
C ASP A 145 -48.66 35.27 -0.85
N VAL A 146 -49.30 35.82 0.19
CA VAL A 146 -50.71 35.55 0.48
C VAL A 146 -51.56 36.50 -0.34
N GLU A 147 -51.95 36.10 -1.54
CA GLU A 147 -52.99 36.82 -2.27
C GLU A 147 -54.37 36.47 -1.70
N MET A 148 -55.08 37.49 -1.20
CA MET A 148 -56.47 37.38 -0.73
C MET A 148 -57.39 37.84 -1.85
N GLU A 149 -58.09 36.89 -2.48
CA GLU A 149 -59.15 37.20 -3.42
C GLU A 149 -60.48 37.39 -2.68
N ASP A 150 -61.19 38.47 -3.00
CA ASP A 150 -62.54 38.71 -2.49
C ASP A 150 -63.54 37.81 -3.21
N GLN A 151 -64.26 36.97 -2.46
CA GLN A 151 -65.34 36.15 -3.02
C GLN A 151 -66.66 36.91 -3.05
N ALA A 152 -67.51 36.61 -4.04
CA ALA A 152 -68.80 37.25 -4.27
C ALA A 152 -69.81 37.15 -3.09
N HIS A 153 -69.55 36.34 -2.05
CA HIS A 153 -70.40 36.17 -0.87
C HIS A 153 -69.73 36.60 0.45
N GLY A 154 -68.71 37.47 0.40
CA GLY A 154 -68.21 38.17 1.59
C GLY A 154 -67.27 37.36 2.50
N GLY A 155 -66.73 36.23 2.03
CA GLY A 155 -65.65 35.49 2.69
C GLY A 155 -64.34 35.65 1.92
N LYS A 156 -63.24 36.02 2.61
CA LYS A 156 -61.90 36.01 2.01
C LYS A 156 -61.35 34.58 2.07
N LEU A 157 -61.07 33.97 0.93
CA LEU A 157 -60.45 32.65 0.89
C LEU A 157 -58.93 32.81 0.75
N LYS A 158 -58.18 32.28 1.71
CA LYS A 158 -56.72 32.31 1.71
C LYS A 158 -56.20 31.23 0.76
N ARG A 159 -55.74 31.59 -0.44
CA ARG A 159 -55.05 30.64 -1.35
C ARG A 159 -53.55 30.83 -1.19
N GLN A 160 -52.85 29.79 -0.77
CA GLN A 160 -51.39 29.79 -0.65
C GLN A 160 -50.80 29.17 -1.91
N HIS A 161 -50.16 29.97 -2.77
CA HIS A 161 -49.29 29.45 -3.83
C HIS A 161 -47.85 29.50 -3.35
N ALA A 162 -47.36 28.40 -2.75
CA ALA A 162 -45.96 28.27 -2.41
C ALA A 162 -45.13 28.10 -3.70
N LYS A 163 -44.43 29.14 -4.13
CA LYS A 163 -43.49 29.07 -5.25
C LYS A 163 -42.12 28.72 -4.68
N THR A 164 -41.87 27.44 -4.43
CA THR A 164 -40.57 26.98 -3.92
C THR A 164 -39.54 27.12 -5.04
N LEU A 165 -38.76 28.21 -5.04
CA LEU A 165 -37.65 28.39 -5.97
C LEU A 165 -36.40 27.79 -5.33
N ALA A 166 -35.99 26.60 -5.78
CA ALA A 166 -34.75 25.98 -5.33
C ALA A 166 -33.55 26.79 -5.85
N VAL A 167 -32.85 27.51 -4.98
CA VAL A 167 -31.66 28.29 -5.34
C VAL A 167 -30.48 27.79 -4.51
N GLY A 168 -29.70 26.89 -5.11
CA GLY A 168 -28.39 26.47 -4.62
C GLY A 168 -28.22 24.96 -4.53
N ARG A 169 -27.59 24.35 -5.56
CA ARG A 169 -27.09 22.97 -5.48
C ARG A 169 -25.56 23.03 -5.32
N THR A 170 -25.08 22.94 -4.09
CA THR A 170 -23.64 22.82 -3.84
C THR A 170 -23.28 21.34 -3.92
N VAL A 171 -22.56 20.94 -4.97
CA VAL A 171 -22.08 19.57 -5.10
C VAL A 171 -20.57 19.54 -4.92
N LYS A 172 -20.11 18.81 -3.91
CA LYS A 172 -18.68 18.53 -3.71
C LYS A 172 -18.41 17.13 -4.25
N ILE A 173 -17.54 17.03 -5.26
CA ILE A 173 -17.07 15.74 -5.77
C ILE A 173 -15.63 15.53 -5.33
N LYS A 174 -15.39 14.38 -4.70
CA LYS A 174 -14.06 13.91 -4.34
C LYS A 174 -13.67 12.78 -5.28
N TYR A 175 -12.54 12.93 -5.95
CA TYR A 175 -12.00 11.93 -6.86
C TYR A 175 -10.85 11.15 -6.23
N GLN A 176 -10.55 9.97 -6.78
CA GLN A 176 -9.34 9.25 -6.43
C GLN A 176 -8.09 10.03 -6.84
N ARG A 177 -7.01 9.84 -6.08
CA ARG A 177 -5.73 10.48 -6.37
C ARG A 177 -5.10 9.84 -7.61
N LYS A 178 -5.24 10.51 -8.75
CA LYS A 178 -4.68 10.10 -10.05
C LYS A 178 -3.18 9.76 -9.99
N LYS A 179 -2.40 10.49 -9.18
CA LYS A 179 -0.97 10.25 -8.97
C LYS A 179 -0.70 8.85 -8.39
N ASP A 180 -1.48 8.43 -7.40
CA ASP A 180 -1.26 7.16 -6.70
C ASP A 180 -1.57 5.97 -7.62
N ALA A 181 -2.58 6.11 -8.48
CA ALA A 181 -2.88 5.14 -9.53
C ALA A 181 -1.76 5.05 -10.58
N LEU A 182 -1.25 6.19 -11.05
CA LEU A 182 -0.12 6.24 -11.99
C LEU A 182 1.15 5.64 -11.38
N ASP A 183 1.48 5.98 -10.14
CA ASP A 183 2.64 5.43 -9.44
C ASP A 183 2.51 3.91 -9.30
N SER A 184 1.31 3.39 -9.05
CA SER A 184 1.03 1.94 -9.00
C SER A 184 1.26 1.26 -10.36
N ILE A 185 0.84 1.88 -11.47
CA ILE A 185 1.12 1.39 -12.83
C ILE A 185 2.62 1.40 -13.12
N VAL A 186 3.31 2.50 -12.80
CA VAL A 186 4.76 2.66 -13.00
C VAL A 186 5.54 1.59 -12.24
N ASN A 187 5.12 1.28 -11.01
CA ASN A 187 5.71 0.21 -10.21
C ASN A 187 5.45 -1.17 -10.84
N LEU A 188 4.23 -1.46 -11.31
CA LEU A 188 3.86 -2.74 -11.93
C LEU A 188 4.56 -2.99 -13.27
N MET A 189 4.86 -1.93 -14.01
CA MET A 189 5.57 -1.99 -15.29
C MET A 189 7.10 -1.96 -15.12
N GLY A 190 7.61 -1.78 -13.89
CA GLY A 190 9.04 -1.68 -13.62
C GLY A 190 9.69 -0.43 -14.23
N TRP A 191 8.90 0.60 -14.56
CA TRP A 191 9.40 1.86 -15.12
C TRP A 191 10.06 2.74 -14.06
N LYS A 192 9.79 2.47 -12.78
CA LYS A 192 10.50 3.10 -11.68
C LYS A 192 11.94 2.61 -11.66
N LYS A 193 12.87 3.46 -12.10
CA LYS A 193 14.29 3.27 -11.78
C LYS A 193 14.44 3.41 -10.27
N GLU A 194 14.92 2.36 -9.61
CA GLU A 194 15.31 2.49 -8.21
C GLU A 194 16.39 3.57 -8.12
N PRO A 195 16.29 4.52 -7.16
CA PRO A 195 17.39 5.44 -6.93
C PRO A 195 18.62 4.59 -6.61
N ALA A 196 19.70 4.78 -7.40
CA ALA A 196 20.93 4.04 -7.22
C ALA A 196 21.32 4.05 -5.74
N GLN A 197 21.52 2.87 -5.17
CA GLN A 197 21.85 2.74 -3.74
C GLN A 197 23.13 3.52 -3.44
N LEU A 198 23.07 4.39 -2.43
CA LEU A 198 24.25 5.10 -1.95
C LEU A 198 25.27 4.06 -1.45
N GLY A 199 26.45 4.02 -2.06
CA GLY A 199 27.55 3.14 -1.63
C GLY A 199 27.88 1.94 -2.53
N THR A 200 27.35 1.83 -3.76
CA THR A 200 27.96 0.95 -4.77
C THR A 200 29.36 1.46 -5.16
N PRO A 201 30.30 0.59 -5.57
CA PRO A 201 31.64 1.02 -6.00
C PRO A 201 31.64 2.08 -7.10
N ASP A 202 30.58 2.11 -7.91
CA ASP A 202 30.36 3.06 -8.99
C ASP A 202 29.73 4.40 -8.53
N ASN A 203 29.55 4.60 -7.22
CA ASN A 203 28.99 5.84 -6.68
C ASN A 203 30.09 6.92 -6.54
N PRO A 204 29.90 8.13 -7.08
CA PRO A 204 30.92 9.17 -7.07
C PRO A 204 31.35 9.59 -5.65
N ILE A 205 30.45 9.53 -4.65
CA ILE A 205 30.77 9.92 -3.28
C ILE A 205 31.77 8.94 -2.64
N THR A 206 31.63 7.63 -2.91
CA THR A 206 32.57 6.63 -2.38
C THR A 206 33.95 6.74 -3.01
N MET A 207 34.05 7.18 -4.27
CA MET A 207 35.33 7.48 -4.90
C MET A 207 36.01 8.70 -4.24
N VAL A 208 35.27 9.79 -4.06
CA VAL A 208 35.79 11.02 -3.41
C VAL A 208 36.19 10.76 -1.96
N VAL A 209 35.41 10.00 -1.19
CA VAL A 209 35.75 9.64 0.18
C VAL A 209 37.01 8.75 0.23
N LYS A 210 37.17 7.82 -0.70
CA LYS A 210 38.36 6.97 -0.80
C LYS A 210 39.61 7.76 -1.20
N GLU A 211 39.48 8.71 -2.13
CA GLU A 211 40.54 9.65 -2.50
C GLU A 211 40.92 10.55 -1.32
N MET A 212 39.93 11.12 -0.62
CA MET A 212 40.17 11.95 0.58
C MET A 212 40.78 11.17 1.75
N GLN A 213 40.46 9.88 1.91
CA GLN A 213 41.03 9.02 2.95
C GLN A 213 42.47 8.58 2.60
N GLY A 214 42.79 8.39 1.32
CA GLY A 214 44.13 8.05 0.85
C GLY A 214 45.16 9.18 0.99
N VAL A 215 44.72 10.45 1.08
CA VAL A 215 45.61 11.63 1.13
C VAL A 215 46.02 12.02 2.56
N ARG A 216 45.46 11.40 3.62
CA ARG A 216 45.66 11.83 5.02
C ARG A 216 47.00 11.45 5.68
N SER A 217 47.99 10.89 4.98
CA SER A 217 49.25 10.43 5.63
C SER A 217 50.52 11.23 5.28
N ALA A 218 50.43 12.47 4.79
CA ALA A 218 51.62 13.23 4.38
C ALA A 218 51.78 14.63 5.02
N LEU A 219 51.06 14.94 6.11
CA LEU A 219 51.27 16.18 6.85
C LEU A 219 51.55 15.86 8.32
N SER A 220 52.82 15.78 8.66
CA SER A 220 53.28 15.75 10.05
C SER A 220 53.15 17.16 10.63
N PRO A 221 52.57 17.35 11.82
CA PRO A 221 52.53 18.67 12.45
C PRO A 221 53.94 19.10 12.85
N VAL A 222 54.35 20.30 12.45
CA VAL A 222 55.59 20.95 12.90
C VAL A 222 55.35 21.46 14.32
N ALA A 223 56.17 20.99 15.28
CA ALA A 223 56.14 21.48 16.65
C ALA A 223 56.59 22.95 16.68
N SER A 224 55.75 23.81 17.26
CA SER A 224 56.11 25.20 17.58
C SER A 224 56.98 25.20 18.84
N ASP A 225 58.22 25.66 18.68
CA ASP A 225 59.17 25.94 19.74
C ASP A 225 58.61 27.09 20.60
N GLU A 226 58.27 26.80 21.87
CA GLU A 226 57.97 27.84 22.86
C GLU A 226 59.29 28.53 23.21
N GLY A 227 59.47 29.74 22.71
CA GLY A 227 60.60 30.59 23.04
C GLY A 227 60.52 31.07 24.48
N ASP A 228 61.46 30.61 25.29
CA ASP A 228 61.93 31.32 26.48
C ASP A 228 62.57 32.66 26.08
N GLY A 229 62.19 33.75 26.75
CA GLY A 229 62.96 34.99 26.76
C GLY A 229 62.14 36.27 26.89
N GLU A 230 61.78 36.66 28.13
CA GLU A 230 62.38 37.75 28.95
C GLU A 230 61.39 38.25 30.01
#